data_AF-A0A0J6WRI6-F1
#
_entry.id   AF-A0A0J6WRI6-F1
#
_cell.length_a   1.000
_cell.length_b   1.000
_cell.length_c   1.000
_cell.angle_alpha   90.00
_cell.angle_beta   90.00
_cell.angle_gamma   90.00
#
_symmetry.space_group_name_H-M   'P 1'
#
loop_
_entity.id
_entity.type
_entity.pdbx_description
1 polymer ?
#
loop_
_entity_poly.entity_id
_entity_poly.type
_entity_poly.pdbx_seq_one_letter_code
_entity_poly.pdbx_strand_id
1 'polypeptide(L)'
;MVDFGNINSPYIIKVESKYTPGAEDSLAIQQGVRMTTTNDGILSYAGYTNSIISTNDQGGGNGEEAPEQTYKIGDYVWEDVDKDGVQGTDEKEKPISNVLVTLTYPDGTSKSVRTDENGHYEFDNLYDGETYQVSFETPEGYTPTKINVGDGSLDSNGGSVTVTIDGHDDMTLDSGFYKDDTDADADADADADADADADADADADADADADADADADADADADADADADADADADADADADADADA
;
A
#
# COMPACT_ATOMS: atom_id res chain seq x y z
N MET A 1 -7.51 -81.99 -11.74
CA MET A 1 -7.20 -82.92 -10.63
C MET A 1 -5.83 -83.50 -10.92
N VAL A 2 -4.90 -83.41 -9.98
CA VAL A 2 -3.55 -83.95 -10.14
C VAL A 2 -3.53 -85.33 -9.49
N ASP A 3 -3.11 -86.36 -10.22
CA ASP A 3 -2.95 -87.71 -9.70
C ASP A 3 -1.49 -87.91 -9.27
N PHE A 4 -1.31 -88.30 -8.00
CA PHE A 4 0.00 -88.53 -7.41
C PHE A 4 0.38 -90.02 -7.37
N GLY A 5 -0.57 -90.93 -7.65
CA GLY A 5 -0.38 -92.36 -7.46
C GLY A 5 -0.06 -92.72 -6.00
N ASN A 6 0.74 -93.77 -5.82
CA ASN A 6 1.20 -94.20 -4.50
C ASN A 6 2.39 -93.35 -4.04
N ILE A 7 2.17 -92.51 -3.03
CA ILE A 7 3.22 -91.64 -2.47
C ILE A 7 3.51 -91.97 -1.01
N ASN A 8 4.76 -91.80 -0.61
CA ASN A 8 5.24 -91.98 0.78
C ASN A 8 6.11 -90.81 1.27
N SER A 9 6.18 -89.73 0.49
CA SER A 9 6.98 -88.53 0.76
C SER A 9 6.11 -87.27 0.59
N PRO A 10 6.39 -86.18 1.31
CA PRO A 10 5.64 -84.94 1.17
C PRO A 10 5.94 -84.24 -0.17
N TYR A 11 4.93 -83.55 -0.72
CA TYR A 11 5.03 -82.74 -1.93
C TYR A 11 4.64 -81.29 -1.64
N ILE A 12 5.29 -80.36 -2.33
CA ILE A 12 4.90 -78.96 -2.36
C ILE A 12 4.20 -78.71 -3.70
N ILE A 13 2.95 -78.25 -3.63
CA ILE A 13 2.16 -77.90 -4.81
C ILE A 13 2.01 -76.39 -4.85
N LYS A 14 2.55 -75.75 -5.89
CA LYS A 14 2.35 -74.33 -6.17
C LYS A 14 1.24 -74.18 -7.21
N VAL A 15 0.18 -73.46 -6.86
CA VAL A 15 -0.91 -73.12 -7.78
C VAL A 15 -0.81 -71.64 -8.09
N GLU A 16 -0.67 -71.31 -9.37
CA GLU A 16 -0.69 -69.93 -9.87
C GLU A 16 -1.99 -69.70 -10.65
N SER A 17 -2.86 -68.85 -10.14
CA SER A 17 -4.11 -68.46 -10.79
C SER A 17 -4.04 -67.00 -11.23
N LYS A 18 -4.58 -66.69 -12.42
CA LYS A 18 -4.72 -65.30 -12.87
C LYS A 18 -5.91 -64.65 -12.16
N TYR A 19 -5.71 -63.40 -11.73
CA TYR A 19 -6.75 -62.53 -11.19
C TYR A 19 -7.34 -61.67 -12.31
N THR A 20 -8.66 -61.49 -12.34
CA THR A 20 -9.35 -60.58 -13.26
C THR A 20 -9.91 -59.41 -12.44
N PRO A 21 -9.26 -58.23 -12.46
CA PRO A 21 -9.77 -57.04 -11.77
C PRO A 21 -11.10 -56.57 -12.38
N GLY A 22 -12.04 -56.13 -11.53
CA GLY A 22 -13.27 -55.44 -11.99
C GLY A 22 -14.48 -56.33 -12.28
N ALA A 23 -14.57 -57.53 -11.73
CA ALA A 23 -15.85 -58.24 -11.70
C ALA A 23 -16.82 -57.53 -10.74
N GLU A 24 -18.07 -57.35 -11.16
CA GLU A 24 -19.13 -56.59 -10.46
C GLU A 24 -19.53 -57.17 -9.07
N ASP A 25 -19.02 -58.35 -8.71
CA ASP A 25 -19.29 -59.01 -7.43
C ASP A 25 -18.13 -58.85 -6.45
N SER A 26 -18.44 -58.75 -5.15
CA SER A 26 -17.47 -58.70 -4.05
C SER A 26 -16.34 -59.72 -4.23
N LEU A 27 -15.11 -59.22 -4.22
CA LEU A 27 -13.87 -59.97 -4.43
C LEU A 27 -13.58 -60.91 -3.26
N ALA A 28 -14.21 -62.08 -3.27
CA ALA A 28 -13.83 -63.21 -2.43
C ALA A 28 -12.87 -64.13 -3.23
N ILE A 29 -11.56 -63.97 -3.03
CA ILE A 29 -10.61 -64.95 -3.56
C ILE A 29 -10.60 -66.14 -2.61
N GLN A 30 -11.26 -67.23 -2.99
CA GLN A 30 -11.23 -68.49 -2.27
C GLN A 30 -10.46 -69.54 -3.08
N GLN A 31 -9.46 -70.15 -2.46
CA GLN A 31 -8.76 -71.31 -3.02
C GLN A 31 -8.82 -72.47 -2.03
N GLY A 32 -9.28 -73.62 -2.51
CA GLY A 32 -9.35 -74.86 -1.75
C GLY A 32 -8.47 -75.94 -2.34
N VAL A 33 -7.82 -76.71 -1.49
CA VAL A 33 -7.17 -77.97 -1.85
C VAL A 33 -7.89 -79.09 -1.12
N ARG A 34 -8.19 -80.17 -1.84
CA ARG A 34 -8.67 -81.43 -1.29
C ARG A 34 -7.79 -82.56 -1.79
N MET A 35 -7.27 -83.34 -0.87
CA MET A 35 -6.59 -84.61 -1.15
C MET A 35 -7.56 -85.76 -0.90
N THR A 36 -7.55 -86.73 -1.80
CA THR A 36 -8.31 -87.97 -1.68
C THR A 36 -7.34 -89.13 -1.83
N THR A 37 -7.40 -90.09 -0.92
CA THR A 37 -6.59 -91.33 -0.97
C THR A 37 -7.52 -92.53 -0.96
N THR A 38 -7.14 -93.57 -1.70
CA THR A 38 -7.83 -94.87 -1.65
C THR A 38 -6.86 -95.91 -1.12
N ASN A 39 -7.22 -96.59 -0.04
CA ASN A 39 -6.49 -97.76 0.45
C ASN A 39 -7.46 -98.95 0.54
N ASP A 40 -7.17 -100.04 -0.16
CA ASP A 40 -8.00 -101.25 -0.21
C ASP A 40 -9.49 -100.98 -0.53
N GLY A 41 -9.74 -100.02 -1.42
CA GLY A 41 -11.08 -99.61 -1.83
C GLY A 41 -11.78 -98.62 -0.88
N ILE A 42 -11.17 -98.25 0.24
CA ILE A 42 -11.69 -97.26 1.18
C ILE A 42 -11.15 -95.87 0.82
N LEU A 43 -12.08 -94.94 0.59
CA LEU A 43 -11.77 -93.54 0.31
C LEU A 43 -11.61 -92.75 1.61
N SER A 44 -10.51 -92.01 1.71
CA SER A 44 -10.26 -90.99 2.74
C SER A 44 -10.04 -89.64 2.08
N TYR A 45 -10.40 -88.54 2.75
CA TYR A 45 -10.18 -87.20 2.25
C TYR A 45 -9.75 -86.24 3.35
N ALA A 46 -8.94 -85.25 2.97
CA ALA A 46 -8.59 -84.09 3.79
C ALA A 46 -8.58 -82.85 2.89
N GLY A 47 -8.99 -81.70 3.41
CA GLY A 47 -9.00 -80.47 2.63
C GLY A 47 -8.82 -79.23 3.48
N TYR A 48 -8.24 -78.21 2.85
CA TYR A 48 -8.00 -76.89 3.44
C TYR A 48 -8.43 -75.83 2.44
N THR A 49 -9.07 -74.79 2.95
CA THR A 49 -9.48 -73.63 2.17
C THR A 49 -8.86 -72.38 2.75
N ASN A 50 -8.25 -71.57 1.89
CA ASN A 50 -7.82 -70.22 2.22
C ASN A 50 -8.77 -69.25 1.52
N SER A 51 -9.23 -68.25 2.26
CA SER A 51 -10.04 -67.17 1.74
C SER A 51 -9.33 -65.85 2.02
N ILE A 52 -9.16 -65.03 1.00
CA ILE A 52 -8.76 -63.63 1.15
C ILE A 52 -10.02 -62.80 0.91
N ILE A 53 -10.38 -62.01 1.92
CA ILE A 53 -11.45 -61.01 1.80
C ILE A 53 -10.77 -59.73 1.35
N SER A 54 -11.05 -59.29 0.12
CA SER A 54 -10.65 -57.97 -0.35
C SER A 54 -11.79 -57.00 -0.11
N THR A 55 -11.53 -55.89 0.57
CA THR A 55 -12.44 -54.74 0.59
C THR A 55 -12.03 -53.80 -0.53
N ASN A 56 -12.97 -53.43 -1.40
CA ASN A 56 -12.75 -52.29 -2.29
C ASN A 56 -12.93 -51.02 -1.46
N ASP A 57 -11.84 -50.29 -1.27
CA ASP A 57 -11.92 -48.90 -0.82
C ASP A 57 -12.37 -48.04 -2.01
N GLN A 58 -13.39 -47.21 -1.79
CA GLN A 58 -13.81 -46.15 -2.71
C GLN A 58 -13.57 -44.77 -2.09
N GLY A 59 -12.98 -44.73 -0.90
CA GLY A 59 -12.48 -43.51 -0.31
C GLY A 59 -11.43 -42.94 -1.25
N GLY A 60 -11.79 -41.89 -1.98
CA GLY A 60 -10.89 -41.09 -2.81
C GLY A 60 -9.84 -40.32 -2.01
N GLY A 61 -9.40 -40.84 -0.86
CA GLY A 61 -8.34 -40.27 -0.07
C GLY A 61 -6.99 -40.54 -0.73
N ASN A 62 -6.70 -39.82 -1.82
CA ASN A 62 -5.32 -39.62 -2.28
C ASN A 62 -4.49 -38.83 -1.25
N GLY A 63 -5.09 -38.33 -0.17
CA GLY A 63 -4.40 -37.53 0.85
C GLY A 63 -3.99 -36.15 0.35
N GLU A 64 -4.45 -35.77 -0.83
CA GLU A 64 -4.30 -34.44 -1.38
C GLU A 64 -5.71 -33.83 -1.34
N GLU A 65 -6.07 -33.20 -0.22
CA GLU A 65 -7.00 -32.07 -0.35
C GLU A 65 -6.44 -31.20 -1.48
N ALA A 66 -7.22 -30.99 -2.53
CA ALA A 66 -6.81 -30.08 -3.60
C ALA A 66 -6.38 -28.78 -2.90
N PRO A 67 -5.19 -28.23 -3.22
CA PRO A 67 -4.72 -27.03 -2.56
C PRO A 67 -5.83 -26.00 -2.64
N GLU A 68 -6.21 -25.44 -1.49
CA GLU A 68 -7.29 -24.46 -1.47
C GLU A 68 -6.95 -23.37 -2.48
N GLN A 69 -7.87 -23.14 -3.41
CA GLN A 69 -7.70 -22.09 -4.39
C GLN A 69 -7.69 -20.77 -3.64
N THR A 70 -6.61 -20.02 -3.80
CA THR A 70 -6.50 -18.67 -3.27
C THR A 70 -6.61 -17.64 -4.37
N TYR A 71 -6.99 -16.44 -3.97
CA TYR A 71 -7.23 -15.30 -4.85
C TYR A 71 -6.39 -14.10 -4.42
N LYS A 72 -6.45 -13.06 -5.24
CA LYS A 72 -5.74 -11.80 -5.06
C LYS A 72 -6.69 -10.62 -5.04
N ILE A 73 -6.26 -9.57 -4.37
CA ILE A 73 -6.88 -8.24 -4.49
C ILE A 73 -5.84 -7.16 -4.75
N GLY A 74 -6.24 -6.13 -5.51
CA GLY A 74 -5.47 -4.96 -5.91
C GLY A 74 -6.43 -3.82 -6.30
N ASP A 75 -6.01 -2.70 -6.88
CA ASP A 75 -4.95 -2.61 -7.89
C ASP A 75 -4.17 -1.30 -7.75
N TYR A 76 -4.83 -0.13 -7.79
CA TYR A 76 -4.17 1.12 -8.17
C TYR A 76 -4.48 2.32 -7.24
N VAL A 77 -3.49 3.19 -7.04
CA VAL A 77 -3.65 4.47 -6.33
C VAL A 77 -3.12 5.60 -7.21
N TRP A 78 -3.93 6.64 -7.40
CA TRP A 78 -3.63 7.71 -8.35
C TRP A 78 -3.95 9.12 -7.85
N GLU A 79 -3.31 10.09 -8.48
CA GLU A 79 -3.59 11.51 -8.33
C GLU A 79 -4.69 11.90 -9.30
N ASP A 80 -5.89 12.13 -8.77
CA ASP A 80 -7.08 12.61 -9.44
C ASP A 80 -7.00 14.14 -9.58
N VAL A 81 -6.46 14.61 -10.70
CA VAL A 81 -6.16 16.03 -10.92
C VAL A 81 -7.42 16.87 -11.11
N ASP A 82 -8.45 16.33 -11.76
CA ASP A 82 -9.69 17.05 -12.07
C ASP A 82 -10.80 16.84 -11.03
N LYS A 83 -10.54 15.97 -10.05
CA LYS A 83 -11.38 15.68 -8.87
C LYS A 83 -12.71 15.05 -9.27
N ASP A 84 -12.75 14.33 -10.38
CA ASP A 84 -13.98 13.70 -10.87
C ASP A 84 -14.25 12.33 -10.21
N GLY A 85 -13.21 11.69 -9.65
CA GLY A 85 -13.25 10.38 -8.99
C GLY A 85 -13.13 9.19 -9.93
N VAL A 86 -12.72 9.41 -11.18
CA VAL A 86 -12.56 8.42 -12.24
C VAL A 86 -11.11 8.43 -12.72
N GLN A 87 -10.59 7.26 -13.05
CA GLN A 87 -9.23 7.09 -13.54
C GLN A 87 -9.13 7.43 -15.04
N GLY A 88 -8.06 8.13 -15.39
CA GLY A 88 -7.63 8.36 -16.77
C GLY A 88 -8.55 9.29 -17.57
N THR A 89 -9.32 10.14 -16.89
CA THR A 89 -10.17 11.15 -17.54
C THR A 89 -9.38 12.43 -17.86
N ASP A 90 -8.31 12.71 -17.12
CA ASP A 90 -7.32 13.75 -17.40
C ASP A 90 -5.92 13.15 -17.67
N GLU A 91 -5.23 13.66 -18.70
CA GLU A 91 -3.89 13.21 -19.10
C GLU A 91 -2.77 13.53 -18.08
N LYS A 92 -3.06 14.38 -17.10
CA LYS A 92 -2.14 14.75 -16.02
C LYS A 92 -2.27 13.86 -14.80
N GLU A 93 -3.27 12.99 -14.74
CA GLU A 93 -3.39 12.00 -13.68
C GLU A 93 -2.19 11.08 -13.68
N LYS A 94 -1.69 10.79 -12.48
CA LYS A 94 -0.44 10.05 -12.29
C LYS A 94 -0.58 9.02 -11.19
N PRO A 95 0.18 7.92 -11.25
CA PRO A 95 0.27 6.98 -10.15
C PRO A 95 0.85 7.65 -8.90
N ILE A 96 0.37 7.26 -7.72
CA ILE A 96 0.96 7.64 -6.44
C ILE A 96 1.69 6.44 -5.83
N SER A 97 3.02 6.53 -5.82
CA SER A 97 3.88 5.54 -5.19
C SER A 97 3.95 5.69 -3.66
N ASN A 98 4.39 4.61 -3.00
CA ASN A 98 4.72 4.58 -1.58
C ASN A 98 3.53 4.83 -0.62
N VAL A 99 2.29 4.69 -1.08
CA VAL A 99 1.07 4.76 -0.25
C VAL A 99 0.94 3.48 0.55
N LEU A 100 0.74 3.58 1.87
CA LEU A 100 0.55 2.41 2.72
C LEU A 100 -0.87 1.87 2.53
N VAL A 101 -0.97 0.61 2.11
CA VAL A 101 -2.23 -0.12 1.99
C VAL A 101 -2.23 -1.25 3.01
N THR A 102 -3.31 -1.36 3.78
CA THR A 102 -3.44 -2.37 4.83
C THR A 102 -4.65 -3.27 4.57
N LEU A 103 -4.38 -4.57 4.50
CA LEU A 103 -5.38 -5.62 4.49
C LEU A 103 -5.63 -6.10 5.91
N THR A 104 -6.89 -6.11 6.33
CA THR A 104 -7.35 -6.74 7.57
C THR A 104 -8.07 -8.04 7.25
N TYR A 105 -7.61 -9.13 7.85
CA TYR A 105 -8.14 -10.48 7.69
C TYR A 105 -9.39 -10.69 8.57
N PRO A 106 -10.22 -11.71 8.28
CA PRO A 106 -11.40 -12.04 9.09
C PRO A 106 -11.12 -12.27 10.58
N ASP A 107 -9.92 -12.77 10.92
CA ASP A 107 -9.48 -13.01 12.29
C ASP A 107 -9.01 -11.74 13.04
N GLY A 108 -9.02 -10.58 12.35
CA GLY A 108 -8.59 -9.29 12.86
C GLY A 108 -7.09 -9.03 12.77
N THR A 109 -6.29 -9.97 12.24
CA THR A 109 -4.88 -9.71 11.92
C THR A 109 -4.77 -8.83 10.66
N SER A 110 -3.58 -8.28 10.41
CA SER A 110 -3.37 -7.43 9.24
C SER A 110 -2.02 -7.63 8.57
N LYS A 111 -1.98 -7.33 7.28
CA LYS A 111 -0.78 -7.25 6.43
C LYS A 111 -0.80 -5.90 5.73
N SER A 112 0.37 -5.29 5.55
CA SER A 112 0.47 -4.03 4.80
C SER A 112 1.51 -4.13 3.70
N VAL A 113 1.26 -3.42 2.62
CA VAL A 113 2.17 -3.21 1.50
C VAL A 113 2.23 -1.72 1.18
N ARG A 114 3.16 -1.32 0.33
CA ARG A 114 3.19 0.03 -0.24
C ARG A 114 2.99 -0.04 -1.74
N THR A 115 2.27 0.92 -2.30
CA THR A 115 2.14 1.05 -3.75
C THR A 115 3.52 1.23 -4.39
N ASP A 116 3.70 0.63 -5.56
CA ASP A 116 4.96 0.70 -6.30
C ASP A 116 5.12 2.03 -7.08
N GLU A 117 6.18 2.16 -7.87
CA GLU A 117 6.44 3.37 -8.68
C GLU A 117 5.33 3.69 -9.69
N ASN A 118 4.55 2.68 -10.06
CA ASN A 118 3.40 2.78 -10.94
C ASN A 118 2.09 2.76 -10.14
N GLY A 119 2.09 3.05 -8.85
CA GLY A 119 0.87 3.17 -8.04
C GLY A 119 0.17 1.84 -7.73
N HIS A 120 0.75 0.70 -8.13
CA HIS A 120 0.09 -0.60 -7.98
C HIS A 120 0.38 -1.25 -6.62
N TYR A 121 -0.59 -1.99 -6.10
CA TYR A 121 -0.45 -2.83 -4.92
C TYR A 121 -1.17 -4.17 -5.10
N GLU A 122 -0.76 -5.21 -4.36
CA GLU A 122 -1.39 -6.52 -4.42
C GLU A 122 -1.34 -7.22 -3.06
N PHE A 123 -2.42 -7.89 -2.70
CA PHE A 123 -2.43 -8.93 -1.68
C PHE A 123 -2.80 -10.27 -2.31
N ASP A 124 -2.09 -11.31 -1.92
CA ASP A 124 -2.25 -12.68 -2.38
C ASP A 124 -2.65 -13.62 -1.25
N ASN A 125 -2.90 -14.89 -1.59
CA ASN A 125 -3.24 -15.96 -0.65
C ASN A 125 -4.54 -15.71 0.14
N LEU A 126 -5.57 -15.20 -0.54
CA LEU A 126 -6.89 -14.93 0.05
C LEU A 126 -7.86 -16.06 -0.23
N TYR A 127 -8.64 -16.45 0.76
CA TYR A 127 -9.56 -17.59 0.69
C TYR A 127 -10.92 -17.18 0.16
N ASP A 128 -11.54 -18.09 -0.60
CA ASP A 128 -12.87 -17.90 -1.14
C ASP A 128 -13.94 -17.74 -0.05
N GLY A 129 -14.93 -16.89 -0.29
CA GLY A 129 -16.05 -16.66 0.64
C GLY A 129 -15.71 -15.90 1.92
N GLU A 130 -14.44 -15.60 2.17
CA GLU A 130 -14.00 -14.80 3.30
C GLU A 130 -14.12 -13.30 2.99
N THR A 131 -14.37 -12.51 4.04
CA THR A 131 -14.51 -11.05 3.96
C THR A 131 -13.27 -10.36 4.49
N TYR A 132 -12.71 -9.49 3.68
CA TYR A 132 -11.52 -8.71 3.96
C TYR A 132 -11.84 -7.22 3.99
N GLN A 133 -11.04 -6.45 4.71
CA GLN A 133 -11.10 -4.99 4.68
C GLN A 133 -9.77 -4.42 4.21
N VAL A 134 -9.81 -3.62 3.15
CA VAL A 134 -8.67 -2.86 2.66
C VAL A 134 -8.79 -1.42 3.16
N SER A 135 -7.69 -0.84 3.61
CA SER A 135 -7.60 0.57 3.96
C SER A 135 -6.34 1.21 3.37
N PHE A 136 -6.52 2.44 2.90
CA PHE A 136 -5.49 3.25 2.27
C PHE A 136 -5.13 4.41 3.21
N GLU A 137 -3.85 4.56 3.51
CA GLU A 137 -3.36 5.75 4.20
C GLU A 137 -3.42 6.94 3.24
N THR A 138 -4.07 8.03 3.65
CA THR A 138 -4.09 9.26 2.86
C THR A 138 -2.67 9.83 2.79
N PRO A 139 -2.08 9.98 1.57
CA PRO A 139 -0.74 10.53 1.44
C PRO A 139 -0.65 11.97 1.97
N GLU A 140 0.51 12.38 2.45
CA GLU A 140 0.70 13.73 2.98
C GLU A 140 0.43 14.80 1.91
N GLY A 141 -0.39 15.80 2.26
CA GLY A 141 -0.79 16.88 1.35
C GLY A 141 -1.88 16.50 0.36
N TYR A 142 -2.41 15.28 0.42
CA TYR A 142 -3.51 14.83 -0.43
C TYR A 142 -4.84 14.72 0.33
N THR A 143 -5.93 14.78 -0.41
CA THR A 143 -7.30 14.56 0.05
C THR A 143 -7.94 13.44 -0.77
N PRO A 144 -8.67 12.48 -0.16
CA PRO A 144 -9.39 11.45 -0.92
C PRO A 144 -10.42 12.06 -1.87
N THR A 145 -10.52 11.53 -3.09
CA THR A 145 -11.48 11.99 -4.09
C THR A 145 -12.89 11.43 -3.87
N LYS A 146 -13.81 11.74 -4.80
CA LYS A 146 -15.17 11.19 -4.84
C LYS A 146 -15.12 9.67 -5.03
N ILE A 147 -16.02 8.97 -4.34
CA ILE A 147 -16.07 7.50 -4.38
C ILE A 147 -17.19 6.99 -5.27
N ASN A 148 -17.01 5.79 -5.84
CA ASN A 148 -18.00 5.04 -6.60
C ASN A 148 -18.64 5.82 -7.75
N VAL A 149 -17.81 6.52 -8.55
CA VAL A 149 -18.24 7.35 -9.67
C VAL A 149 -17.95 6.63 -10.99
N GLY A 150 -18.99 6.34 -11.77
CA GLY A 150 -18.81 5.80 -13.13
C GLY A 150 -18.60 4.28 -13.15
N ASP A 151 -17.55 3.83 -13.84
CA ASP A 151 -17.20 2.41 -14.00
C ASP A 151 -16.43 1.93 -12.78
N GLY A 152 -16.88 0.84 -12.15
CA GLY A 152 -16.27 0.29 -10.93
C GLY A 152 -14.83 -0.21 -11.10
N SER A 153 -14.37 -0.42 -12.34
CA SER A 153 -12.96 -0.77 -12.62
C SER A 153 -12.04 0.44 -12.76
N LEU A 154 -12.59 1.65 -12.72
CA LEU A 154 -11.89 2.91 -12.91
C LEU A 154 -12.31 3.94 -11.86
N ASP A 155 -13.07 3.57 -10.84
CA ASP A 155 -13.52 4.50 -9.81
C ASP A 155 -12.62 4.45 -8.57
N SER A 156 -12.90 5.33 -7.61
CA SER A 156 -12.28 5.24 -6.28
C SER A 156 -13.22 4.52 -5.33
N ASN A 157 -12.74 3.50 -4.61
CA ASN A 157 -13.50 2.85 -3.54
C ASN A 157 -13.32 3.57 -2.19
N GLY A 158 -12.49 4.62 -2.17
CA GLY A 158 -12.23 5.46 -1.00
C GLY A 158 -11.11 4.95 -0.10
N GLY A 159 -10.99 5.55 1.09
CA GLY A 159 -9.92 5.23 2.04
C GLY A 159 -10.09 3.89 2.77
N SER A 160 -11.28 3.28 2.73
CA SER A 160 -11.49 1.92 3.23
C SER A 160 -12.69 1.25 2.58
N VAL A 161 -12.51 0.00 2.20
CA VAL A 161 -13.48 -0.82 1.48
C VAL A 161 -13.50 -2.23 2.06
N THR A 162 -14.67 -2.86 2.07
CA THR A 162 -14.86 -4.24 2.48
C THR A 162 -15.19 -5.08 1.26
N VAL A 163 -14.44 -6.16 1.06
CA VAL A 163 -14.55 -7.06 -0.10
C VAL A 163 -14.74 -8.49 0.38
N THR A 164 -15.58 -9.25 -0.32
CA THR A 164 -15.73 -10.70 -0.13
C THR A 164 -15.26 -11.39 -1.38
N ILE A 165 -14.34 -12.34 -1.24
CA ILE A 165 -13.85 -13.11 -2.38
C ILE A 165 -14.97 -14.05 -2.85
N ASP A 166 -15.25 -14.05 -4.16
CA ASP A 166 -16.32 -14.86 -4.79
C ASP A 166 -15.78 -15.58 -6.03
N GLY A 167 -14.79 -16.44 -5.83
CA GLY A 167 -14.28 -17.34 -6.86
C GLY A 167 -13.39 -16.69 -7.94
N HIS A 168 -12.97 -15.44 -7.77
CA HIS A 168 -12.08 -14.74 -8.69
C HIS A 168 -11.24 -13.67 -8.00
N ASP A 169 -10.14 -13.27 -8.65
CA ASP A 169 -9.34 -12.12 -8.23
C ASP A 169 -10.14 -10.83 -8.40
N ASP A 170 -9.99 -9.89 -7.46
CA ASP A 170 -10.61 -8.56 -7.51
C ASP A 170 -9.52 -7.49 -7.65
N MET A 171 -9.33 -7.02 -8.88
CA MET A 171 -8.36 -5.96 -9.22
C MET A 171 -9.07 -4.62 -9.48
N THR A 172 -10.17 -4.38 -8.78
CA THR A 172 -10.96 -3.14 -8.92
C THR A 172 -10.99 -2.30 -7.65
N LEU A 173 -10.12 -2.62 -6.67
CA LEU A 173 -10.04 -1.88 -5.42
C LEU A 173 -8.99 -0.77 -5.55
N ASP A 174 -9.43 0.39 -5.97
CA ASP A 174 -8.60 1.53 -6.26
C ASP A 174 -8.89 2.71 -5.33
N SER A 175 -7.93 3.63 -5.21
CA SER A 175 -8.09 4.82 -4.37
C SER A 175 -7.50 6.07 -5.04
N GLY A 176 -8.37 7.02 -5.36
CA GLY A 176 -8.00 8.30 -5.94
C GLY A 176 -7.81 9.39 -4.89
N PHE A 177 -6.81 10.23 -5.08
CA PHE A 177 -6.50 11.36 -4.19
C PHE A 177 -6.16 12.62 -4.99
N TYR A 178 -6.45 13.81 -4.47
CA TYR A 178 -6.10 15.07 -5.12
C TYR A 178 -5.38 16.02 -4.17
N LYS A 179 -4.64 16.99 -4.71
CA LYS A 179 -4.11 18.13 -3.96
C LYS A 179 -5.03 19.33 -4.11
N ASP A 180 -5.20 20.09 -3.03
CA ASP A 180 -5.76 21.43 -3.15
C ASP A 180 -4.64 22.38 -3.59
N ASP A 181 -4.92 23.15 -4.64
CA ASP A 181 -3.96 24.02 -5.34
C ASP A 181 -3.69 25.29 -4.51
N THR A 182 -3.27 25.13 -3.26
CA THR A 182 -2.95 26.24 -2.35
C THR A 182 -1.47 26.58 -2.30
N ASP A 183 -0.63 25.87 -3.06
CA ASP A 183 0.84 26.08 -3.09
C ASP A 183 1.34 26.79 -4.36
N ALA A 184 0.47 27.15 -5.31
CA ALA A 184 0.85 27.91 -6.50
C ALA A 184 0.69 29.44 -6.34
N ASP A 185 -0.15 29.91 -5.41
CA ASP A 185 -0.52 31.33 -5.33
C ASP A 185 0.05 32.07 -4.09
N ALA A 186 0.74 31.39 -3.16
CA ALA A 186 1.31 32.05 -1.99
C ALA A 186 2.59 32.86 -2.27
N ASP A 187 3.26 32.61 -3.41
CA ASP A 187 4.52 33.27 -3.79
C ASP A 187 4.38 34.23 -5.00
N ALA A 188 3.18 34.41 -5.55
CA ALA A 188 2.95 35.31 -6.70
C ALA A 188 2.41 36.70 -6.32
N ASP A 189 1.81 36.86 -5.13
CA ASP A 189 1.11 38.10 -4.74
C ASP A 189 1.77 38.87 -3.57
N ALA A 190 2.98 38.52 -3.16
CA ALA A 190 3.71 39.27 -2.11
C ALA A 190 4.55 40.45 -2.63
N ASP A 191 4.70 40.62 -3.95
CA ASP A 191 5.54 41.68 -4.55
C ASP A 191 4.79 42.65 -5.48
N ALA A 192 3.45 42.68 -5.47
CA ALA A 192 2.67 43.53 -6.39
C ALA A 192 2.03 44.80 -5.78
N ASP A 193 2.10 45.03 -4.46
CA ASP A 193 1.44 46.18 -3.82
C ASP A 193 2.30 46.91 -2.77
N ALA A 194 3.54 47.25 -3.13
CA ALA A 194 4.25 48.35 -2.47
C ALA A 194 4.86 49.27 -3.53
N ASP A 195 4.56 50.56 -3.42
CA ASP A 195 5.12 51.68 -4.18
C ASP A 195 4.46 52.03 -5.52
N ALA A 196 3.13 52.17 -5.50
CA ALA A 196 2.45 53.16 -6.34
C ALA A 196 1.93 54.29 -5.44
N ASP A 197 2.83 55.15 -4.95
CA ASP A 197 2.59 56.56 -4.57
C ASP A 197 3.88 57.17 -3.97
N ALA A 198 4.80 57.60 -4.83
CA ALA A 198 5.79 58.62 -4.47
C ALA A 198 6.07 59.47 -5.70
N ASP A 199 5.54 60.69 -5.66
CA ASP A 199 5.69 61.75 -6.64
C ASP A 199 7.14 61.93 -7.08
N ALA A 200 7.40 61.67 -8.36
CA ALA A 200 8.60 62.13 -9.06
C ALA A 200 8.14 63.04 -10.20
N ASP A 201 7.71 64.24 -9.83
CA ASP A 201 7.62 65.38 -10.74
C ASP A 201 9.03 65.63 -11.29
N ALA A 202 9.25 65.16 -12.51
CA ALA A 202 10.48 65.36 -13.24
C ALA A 202 10.63 66.85 -13.58
N ASP A 203 11.64 67.48 -12.95
CA ASP A 203 12.13 68.82 -13.25
C ASP A 203 12.34 69.02 -14.76
N ALA A 204 11.48 69.83 -15.36
CA ALA A 204 11.68 70.34 -16.71
C ALA A 204 11.03 71.72 -16.88
N ASP A 205 11.40 72.69 -16.05
CA ASP A 205 11.11 74.11 -16.33
C ASP A 205 12.40 74.93 -16.39
N ALA A 206 12.79 75.18 -17.64
CA ALA A 206 13.77 76.16 -18.03
C ALA A 206 13.10 77.53 -18.04
N ASP A 207 13.36 78.35 -17.02
CA ASP A 207 13.01 79.77 -17.06
C ASP A 207 14.26 80.63 -16.88
N ALA A 208 14.75 81.07 -18.03
CA ALA A 208 15.49 82.30 -18.15
C ALA A 208 14.51 83.46 -17.95
N ASP A 209 14.75 84.31 -16.96
CA ASP A 209 14.45 85.73 -17.10
C ASP A 209 15.36 86.57 -16.21
N ALA A 210 15.86 87.63 -16.83
CA ALA A 210 16.78 88.62 -16.32
C ALA A 210 16.11 89.60 -15.35
N ASP A 211 16.89 90.17 -14.43
CA ASP A 211 16.90 91.58 -14.02
C ASP A 211 17.83 91.72 -12.79
N ALA A 212 19.04 92.25 -12.92
CA ALA A 212 19.40 93.68 -12.89
C ALA A 212 19.95 94.10 -11.49
N ASP A 213 21.26 94.34 -11.47
CA ASP A 213 22.05 95.31 -10.70
C ASP A 213 21.64 95.69 -9.25
N ALA A 214 22.55 95.48 -8.29
CA ALA A 214 23.30 96.57 -7.65
C ALA A 214 24.13 96.08 -6.45
N ASP A 215 25.41 96.45 -6.45
CA ASP A 215 26.34 96.43 -5.32
C ASP A 215 25.80 97.19 -4.10
N ALA A 216 26.12 96.72 -2.88
CA ALA A 216 26.73 97.52 -1.79
C ALA A 216 26.58 96.87 -0.41
N ASP A 217 27.75 96.61 0.18
CA ASP A 217 28.16 96.99 1.54
C ASP A 217 27.61 96.31 2.81
N ALA A 218 28.62 95.95 3.62
CA ALA A 218 28.74 96.14 5.07
C ALA A 218 28.28 95.02 6.02
N ASP A 219 29.31 94.34 6.57
CA ASP A 219 29.58 94.16 8.00
C ASP A 219 28.39 94.14 8.97
N ALA A 220 28.22 93.03 9.70
CA ALA A 220 28.29 93.03 11.16
C ALA A 220 28.10 91.61 11.73
N ASP A 221 28.94 91.32 12.71
CA ASP A 221 28.98 90.16 13.58
C ASP A 221 27.71 89.94 14.43
N ALA A 222 27.66 88.73 15.00
CA ALA A 222 26.94 88.33 16.21
C ALA A 222 25.46 87.95 16.00
N ASP A 223 24.89 86.90 16.59
CA ASP A 223 25.14 86.31 17.91
C ASP A 223 24.89 84.78 17.89
N ALA A 224 25.66 84.09 18.73
CA ALA A 224 25.47 82.71 19.10
C ALA A 224 24.56 82.65 20.33
N ASP A 225 23.50 81.83 20.29
CA ASP A 225 22.75 81.46 21.50
C ASP A 225 22.59 79.93 21.56
N ALA A 226 23.36 79.34 22.47
CA ALA A 226 23.25 77.97 22.93
C ALA A 226 22.77 78.01 24.38
N ASP A 227 21.49 77.70 24.62
CA ASP A 227 20.95 77.56 25.97
C ASP A 227 20.94 76.08 26.38
N ALA A 228 21.90 75.73 27.23
CA ALA A 228 21.94 74.49 27.98
C ALA A 228 21.70 74.81 29.46
N ASP A 229 20.55 74.40 29.98
CA ASP A 229 20.19 74.49 31.40
C ASP A 229 21.02 73.51 32.24
N ALA A 230 21.80 74.03 33.18
CA ALA A 230 22.35 73.25 34.28
C ALA A 230 22.40 74.08 35.57
N ASP A 231 21.47 73.77 36.47
CA ASP A 231 21.45 74.20 37.87
C ASP A 231 22.65 73.63 38.65
N ALA A 232 23.33 74.48 39.43
CA ALA A 232 23.76 74.15 40.80
C ALA A 232 24.39 75.36 41.51
N ASP A 233 23.84 75.65 42.69
CA ASP A 233 24.29 76.62 43.70
C ASP A 233 25.75 76.40 44.16
N ALA A 234 26.46 77.50 44.43
CA ALA A 234 27.18 77.72 45.70
C ALA A 234 27.92 79.08 45.69
N ASP A 235 27.47 79.99 46.55
CA ASP A 235 28.21 81.20 46.94
C ASP A 235 29.49 80.85 47.71
N ALA A 236 30.63 81.43 47.33
CA ALA A 236 31.62 81.99 48.25
C ALA A 236 32.77 82.66 47.48
N ASP A 237 32.87 83.98 47.64
CA ASP A 237 34.00 84.82 47.21
C ASP A 237 35.33 84.39 47.85
N ALA A 238 36.40 84.36 47.06
CA ALA A 238 37.73 84.77 47.49
C ALA A 238 38.68 84.94 46.29
N ASP A 239 39.01 86.19 46.00
CA ASP A 239 40.11 86.62 45.15
C ASP A 239 41.47 86.09 45.66
N ALA A 240 42.35 85.70 44.73
CA ALA A 240 43.69 86.31 44.59
C ALA A 240 44.52 85.51 43.59
N ASP A 241 44.64 86.10 42.41
CA ASP A 241 45.85 86.40 41.65
C ASP A 241 47.11 85.53 41.79
N ALA A 242 47.62 85.28 40.58
CA ALA A 242 49.03 85.38 40.19
C ALA A 242 49.94 84.23 40.60
N ASP A 243 50.87 83.79 39.77
CA ASP A 243 51.15 83.91 38.34
C ASP A 243 52.41 83.06 38.17
N ALA A 244 52.60 82.47 36.99
CA ALA A 244 53.92 82.15 36.44
C ALA A 244 54.78 81.10 37.23
N ASP A 245 55.63 80.28 36.62
CA ASP A 245 56.08 80.11 35.25
C ASP A 245 56.89 78.81 35.23
N ALA A 246 57.03 78.27 34.01
CA ALA A 246 58.05 77.32 33.53
C ALA A 246 57.89 75.82 33.83
#